data_AF-A0A950JQT6-F1
#
_entry.id   AF-A0A950JQT6-F1
#
_cell.length_a   1.000
_cell.length_b   1.000
_cell.length_c   1.000
_cell.angle_alpha   90.00
_cell.angle_beta   90.00
_cell.angle_gamma   90.00
#
_symmetry.space_group_name_H-M   'P 1'
#
loop_
_entity.id
_entity.type
_entity.pdbx_description
1 polymer ?
#
loop_
_entity_poly.entity_id
_entity_poly.type
_entity_poly.pdbx_seq_one_letter_code
_entity_poly.pdbx_strand_id
1 'polypeptide(L)' 'KADAEYLKLRVLSGKSFDKEFVSYMVKDHKQDIAEFSQMAGTHHGPVGELADRQLPTLRKHLRLAESLMNP' A
#
# COMPACT_ATOMS: atom_id res chain seq x y z
N LYS A 1 -5.83 3.01 11.68
CA LYS A 1 -4.43 2.85 11.23
C LYS A 1 -4.01 4.03 10.38
N ALA A 2 -4.71 4.32 9.27
CA ALA A 2 -4.48 5.50 8.46
C ALA A 2 -4.66 6.84 9.22
N ASP A 3 -5.64 6.97 10.11
CA ASP A 3 -5.85 8.22 10.87
C ASP A 3 -4.65 8.61 11.75
N ALA A 4 -4.03 7.63 12.40
CA ALA A 4 -2.85 7.86 13.23
C ALA A 4 -1.65 8.28 12.37
N GLU A 5 -1.48 7.65 11.21
CA GLU A 5 -0.43 8.03 10.26
C GLU A 5 -0.67 9.43 9.70
N TYR A 6 -1.90 9.74 9.34
CA TYR A 6 -2.28 11.08 8.86
C TYR A 6 -1.92 12.16 9.88
N LEU A 7 -2.22 11.95 11.17
CA LEU A 7 -1.87 12.90 12.24
C LEU A 7 -0.35 13.09 12.36
N LYS A 8 0.42 12.01 12.18
CA LYS A 8 1.89 12.05 12.19
C LYS A 8 2.44 12.80 10.97
N LEU A 9 1.99 12.43 9.77
CA LEU A 9 2.40 13.07 8.52
C LEU A 9 2.07 14.57 8.49
N ARG A 10 0.93 14.98 9.07
CA ARG A 10 0.46 16.37 9.08
C ARG A 10 1.43 17.35 9.76
N VAL A 11 2.30 16.87 10.67
CA VAL A 11 3.28 17.71 11.38
C VAL A 11 4.70 17.57 10.84
N LEU A 12 4.94 16.66 9.90
CA LEU A 12 6.25 16.46 9.27
C LEU A 12 6.40 17.32 8.01
N SER A 13 7.65 17.59 7.63
CA SER A 13 7.96 18.32 6.39
C SER A 13 9.29 17.90 5.79
N GLY A 14 9.45 18.16 4.48
CA GLY A 14 10.66 17.82 3.71
C GLY A 14 11.06 16.36 3.85
N LYS A 15 12.36 16.09 4.01
CA LYS A 15 12.92 14.73 4.10
C LYS A 15 12.31 13.87 5.20
N SER A 16 11.85 14.48 6.30
CA SER A 16 11.21 13.76 7.40
C SER A 16 9.82 13.23 7.00
N PHE A 17 9.07 14.04 6.25
CA PHE A 17 7.79 13.64 5.65
C PHE A 17 8.01 12.55 4.61
N ASP A 18 8.94 12.76 3.66
CA ASP A 18 9.20 11.81 2.58
C ASP A 18 9.53 10.41 3.12
N LYS A 19 10.41 10.35 4.13
CA LYS A 19 10.80 9.08 4.76
C LYS A 19 9.62 8.38 5.42
N GLU A 20 8.81 9.11 6.20
CA GLU A 20 7.67 8.52 6.89
C GLU A 20 6.60 8.06 5.90
N PHE A 21 6.26 8.91 4.93
CA PHE A 21 5.26 8.62 3.91
C PHE A 21 5.65 7.36 3.13
N VAL A 22 6.88 7.29 2.60
CA VAL A 22 7.33 6.12 1.83
C VAL A 22 7.34 4.86 2.68
N SER A 23 7.83 4.93 3.92
CA SER A 23 7.82 3.81 4.86
C SER A 23 6.40 3.28 5.11
N TYR A 24 5.44 4.19 5.32
CA TYR A 24 4.04 3.84 5.48
C TYR A 24 3.46 3.20 4.21
N MET A 25 3.64 3.81 3.04
CA MET A 25 3.12 3.32 1.77
C MET A 25 3.62 1.91 1.42
N VAL A 26 4.89 1.60 1.71
CA VAL A 26 5.45 0.25 1.51
C VAL A 26 4.74 -0.76 2.41
N LYS A 27 4.54 -0.42 3.69
CA LYS A 27 3.87 -1.30 4.64
C LYS A 27 2.40 -1.52 4.29
N ASP A 28 1.69 -0.45 3.96
CA ASP A 28 0.26 -0.45 3.63
C ASP A 28 0.00 -1.27 2.37
N HIS A 29 0.73 -1.02 1.28
CA HIS A 29 0.57 -1.79 0.05
C HIS A 29 0.97 -3.26 0.17
N LYS A 30 1.92 -3.62 1.03
CA LYS A 30 2.20 -5.03 1.34
C LYS A 30 1.01 -5.70 2.02
N GLN A 31 0.33 -5.01 2.93
CA GLN A 31 -0.88 -5.50 3.57
C GLN A 31 -2.03 -5.64 2.56
N ASP A 32 -2.27 -4.61 1.73
CA ASP A 32 -3.31 -4.64 0.69
C ASP A 32 -3.11 -5.81 -0.28
N ILE A 33 -1.88 -6.05 -0.75
CA ILE A 33 -1.59 -7.16 -1.65
C ILE A 33 -1.91 -8.50 -0.99
N ALA A 34 -1.60 -8.66 0.30
CA ALA A 34 -1.91 -9.89 1.02
C ALA A 34 -3.42 -10.12 1.14
N GLU A 35 -4.17 -9.09 1.51
CA GLU A 35 -5.63 -9.13 1.63
C GLU A 35 -6.31 -9.38 0.27
N PHE A 36 -5.88 -8.68 -0.79
CA PHE A 36 -6.41 -8.90 -2.14
C PHE A 36 -6.06 -10.28 -2.69
N SER A 37 -4.85 -10.77 -2.43
CA SER A 37 -4.45 -12.13 -2.85
C SER A 37 -5.28 -13.19 -2.12
N GLN A 38 -5.57 -12.98 -0.84
CA GLN A 38 -6.48 -13.84 -0.09
C GLN A 38 -7.88 -13.81 -0.71
N MET A 39 -8.45 -12.62 -0.94
CA MET A 39 -9.80 -12.48 -1.50
C MET A 39 -9.92 -13.10 -2.90
N ALA A 40 -8.89 -12.94 -3.74
CA ALA A 40 -8.83 -13.56 -5.07
C ALA A 40 -8.80 -15.10 -4.98
N GLY A 41 -8.21 -15.68 -3.94
CA GLY A 41 -8.10 -17.13 -3.75
C GLY A 41 -9.27 -17.77 -3.01
N THR A 42 -9.95 -17.04 -2.11
CA THR A 42 -10.99 -17.61 -1.22
C THR A 42 -12.42 -17.21 -1.56
N HIS A 43 -12.63 -16.22 -2.42
CA HIS A 43 -13.97 -15.79 -2.84
C HIS A 43 -14.22 -16.05 -4.32
N HIS A 44 -15.40 -16.59 -4.63
CA HIS A 44 -15.87 -16.77 -6.00
C HIS A 44 -16.87 -15.66 -6.37
N GLY A 45 -16.87 -15.26 -7.64
CA GLY A 45 -17.73 -14.20 -8.17
C GLY A 45 -17.11 -12.80 -8.14
N PRO A 46 -17.92 -11.73 -8.24
CA PRO A 46 -17.44 -10.38 -8.55
C PRO A 46 -16.37 -9.83 -7.60
N VAL A 47 -16.41 -10.22 -6.33
CA VAL A 47 -15.45 -9.76 -5.31
C VAL A 47 -14.06 -10.37 -5.55
N GLY A 48 -13.98 -11.68 -5.77
CA GLY A 48 -12.71 -12.36 -6.05
C GLY A 48 -12.10 -11.89 -7.37
N GLU A 49 -12.92 -11.72 -8.40
CA GLU A 49 -12.48 -11.17 -9.69
C GLU A 49 -12.00 -9.71 -9.59
N LEU A 50 -12.69 -8.88 -8.80
CA LEU A 50 -12.24 -7.52 -8.56
C LEU A 50 -10.89 -7.51 -7.84
N ALA A 51 -10.72 -8.35 -6.81
CA ALA A 51 -9.47 -8.46 -6.08
C ALA A 51 -8.32 -8.86 -7.02
N ASP A 52 -8.52 -9.89 -7.84
CA ASP A 52 -7.51 -10.35 -8.81
C ASP A 52 -7.14 -9.27 -9.83
N ARG A 53 -8.14 -8.57 -10.38
CA ARG A 53 -7.93 -7.48 -11.36
C ARG A 53 -7.13 -6.29 -10.79
N GLN A 54 -7.14 -6.06 -9.48
CA GLN A 54 -6.40 -4.95 -8.87
C GLN A 54 -4.97 -5.31 -8.45
N LEU A 55 -4.65 -6.60 -8.29
CA LEU A 55 -3.31 -7.04 -7.88
C LEU A 55 -2.17 -6.48 -8.74
N PRO A 56 -2.28 -6.38 -10.09
CA PRO A 56 -1.21 -5.79 -10.90
C PRO A 56 -0.92 -4.33 -10.54
N THR A 57 -1.96 -3.53 -10.28
CA THR A 57 -1.83 -2.11 -9.91
C THR A 57 -1.23 -1.97 -8.51
N LEU A 58 -1.71 -2.73 -7.52
CA LEU A 58 -1.15 -2.72 -6.17
C LEU A 58 0.34 -3.10 -6.17
N ARG A 59 0.73 -4.14 -6.94
CA ARG A 59 2.14 -4.54 -7.10
C ARG A 59 2.97 -3.47 -7.79
N LYS A 60 2.41 -2.72 -8.75
CA LYS A 60 3.09 -1.57 -9.38
C LYS A 60 3.32 -0.45 -8.37
N HIS A 61 2.32 -0.10 -7.57
CA HIS A 61 2.46 0.92 -6.53
C HIS A 61 3.49 0.53 -5.47
N LEU A 62 3.50 -0.74 -5.03
CA LEU A 62 4.52 -1.22 -4.09
C LEU A 62 5.94 -1.06 -4.66
N ARG A 63 6.18 -1.46 -5.91
CA ARG A 63 7.50 -1.30 -6.54
C ARG A 63 7.94 0.16 -6.62
N LEU A 64 7.02 1.07 -6.91
CA LEU A 64 7.30 2.51 -6.92
C LEU A 64 7.64 3.00 -5.51
N ALA A 65 6.86 2.63 -4.50
CA ALA A 65 7.14 2.99 -3.11
C ALA A 65 8.50 2.44 -2.62
N GLU A 66 8.82 1.18 -2.93
CA GLU A 66 10.12 0.58 -2.58
C GLU A 66 11.29 1.28 -3.29
N SER A 67 11.10 1.76 -4.53
CA SER A 67 12.12 2.54 -5.25
C SER A 67 12.43 3.89 -4.59
N LEU A 68 11.49 4.45 -3.83
CA LEU A 68 11.66 5.71 -3.12
C LEU A 68 12.33 5.54 -1.74
N MET A 69 12.45 4.31 -1.22
CA MET A 69 13.11 4.06 0.08
C MET A 69 14.63 4.22 0.02
N ASN A 70 15.23 3.92 -1.14
CA ASN A 70 16.68 3.97 -1.37
C ASN A 70 16.98 4.81 -2.61
N PRO A 71 16.75 6.13 -2.56
CA PRO A 71 17.05 7.03 -3.67
C PRO A 71 18.56 7.17 -3.90
#